data_AF-A0A0B6Y365-F1
#
_entry.id   AF-A0A0B6Y365-F1
#
_cell.length_a   1.000
_cell.length_b   1.000
_cell.length_c   1.000
_cell.angle_alpha   90.00
_cell.angle_beta   90.00
_cell.angle_gamma   90.00
#
_symmetry.space_group_name_H-M   'P 1'
#
loop_
_entity.id
_entity.type
_entity.pdbx_description
1 polymer ?
#
loop_
_entity_poly.entity_id
_entity_poly.type
_entity_poly.pdbx_seq_one_letter_code
_entity_poly.pdbx_strand_id
1 'polypeptide(L)'
;QLPNCVKLLLAKLRNLKQHGECPDLPRKPCKPLVIYTVGGFYRKVMDSLKSFECYNPRSKEWTRLPELPSPRCGPGVTSLLGLIYVVGGRIMRCGESVDSCSMDVYSPDENMWTSKTPMSTARNRVGVGVLDNMVYA
;
A
#
# COMPACT_ATOMS: atom_id res chain seq x y z
N GLN A 1 -33.05 21.86 -34.55
CA GLN A 1 -32.92 20.65 -33.69
C GLN A 1 -31.43 20.32 -33.53
N LEU A 2 -30.96 20.03 -32.32
CA LEU A 2 -29.56 19.63 -32.10
C LEU A 2 -29.28 18.24 -32.69
N PRO A 3 -28.11 18.02 -33.34
CA PRO A 3 -27.70 16.71 -33.83
C PRO A 3 -27.66 15.68 -32.69
N ASN A 4 -28.01 14.42 -32.99
CA ASN A 4 -28.09 13.35 -31.99
C ASN A 4 -26.78 13.12 -31.24
N CYS A 5 -25.63 13.31 -31.91
CA CYS A 5 -24.31 13.22 -31.27
C CYS A 5 -24.10 14.29 -30.19
N VAL A 6 -24.61 15.50 -30.39
CA VAL A 6 -24.50 16.60 -29.42
C VAL A 6 -25.38 16.33 -28.20
N LYS A 7 -26.58 15.79 -28.41
CA LYS A 7 -27.47 15.37 -27.31
C LYS A 7 -26.85 14.26 -26.46
N LEU A 8 -26.24 13.27 -27.11
CA LEU A 8 -25.56 12.15 -26.44
C LEU A 8 -24.35 12.63 -25.62
N LEU A 9 -23.53 13.53 -26.20
CA LEU A 9 -22.36 14.08 -25.54
C LEU A 9 -22.76 14.93 -24.31
N LEU A 10 -23.78 15.77 -24.44
CA LEU A 10 -24.30 16.58 -23.34
C LEU A 10 -24.90 15.72 -22.22
N ALA A 11 -25.55 14.61 -22.54
CA ALA A 11 -26.05 13.65 -21.56
C ALA A 11 -24.90 12.99 -20.77
N LYS A 12 -23.85 12.53 -21.46
CA LYS A 12 -22.66 11.95 -20.80
C LYS A 12 -21.91 12.97 -19.94
N LEU A 13 -21.73 14.19 -20.45
CA LEU A 13 -21.07 15.27 -19.69
C LEU A 13 -21.88 15.71 -18.47
N ARG A 14 -23.21 15.66 -18.52
CA ARG A 14 -24.06 15.90 -17.33
C ARG A 14 -23.85 14.82 -16.27
N ASN A 15 -23.81 13.54 -16.67
CA ASN A 15 -23.55 12.44 -15.73
C ASN A 15 -22.13 12.51 -15.12
N LEU A 16 -21.13 12.96 -15.88
CA LEU A 16 -19.75 13.09 -15.41
C LEU A 16 -19.54 14.32 -14.49
N LYS A 17 -20.34 15.38 -14.65
CA LYS A 17 -20.29 16.59 -13.80
C LYS A 17 -21.16 16.46 -12.55
N GLN A 18 -22.10 15.53 -12.53
CA GLN A 18 -22.78 15.15 -11.30
C GLN A 18 -21.78 14.33 -10.49
N HIS A 19 -21.30 14.89 -9.38
CA HIS A 19 -20.86 14.07 -8.26
C HIS A 19 -22.08 13.28 -7.79
N GLY A 20 -22.41 12.19 -8.50
CA GLY A 20 -23.38 11.23 -8.03
C GLY A 20 -22.89 10.74 -6.68
N GLU A 21 -23.81 10.57 -5.73
CA GLU A 21 -23.51 9.86 -4.50
C GLU A 21 -22.94 8.51 -4.91
N CYS A 22 -21.63 8.35 -4.77
CA CYS A 22 -21.04 7.03 -4.77
C CYS A 22 -21.61 6.40 -3.50
N PRO A 23 -22.43 5.34 -3.57
CA PRO A 23 -22.83 4.65 -2.38
C PRO A 23 -21.54 4.12 -1.76
N ASP A 24 -21.04 4.84 -0.77
CA ASP A 24 -19.84 4.54 -0.01
C ASP A 24 -20.22 3.38 0.92
N LEU A 25 -20.50 2.24 0.29
CA LEU A 25 -20.86 1.01 0.98
C LEU A 25 -19.65 0.73 1.87
N PRO A 26 -19.82 0.72 3.21
CA PRO A 26 -18.71 0.45 4.10
C PRO A 26 -18.09 -0.87 3.66
N ARG A 27 -16.78 -0.87 3.43
CA ARG A 27 -16.03 -2.08 3.07
C ARG A 27 -16.36 -3.13 4.11
N LYS A 28 -17.17 -4.14 3.76
CA LYS A 28 -17.44 -5.30 4.60
C LYS A 28 -16.21 -6.21 4.49
N PRO A 29 -15.33 -6.27 5.49
CA PRO A 29 -14.12 -7.06 5.37
C PRO A 29 -14.50 -8.54 5.40
N CYS A 30 -14.07 -9.33 4.42
CA CYS A 30 -14.20 -10.79 4.44
C CYS A 30 -13.12 -11.47 5.32
N LYS A 31 -12.21 -10.68 5.90
CA LYS A 31 -11.09 -11.10 6.74
C LYS A 31 -11.06 -10.24 8.02
N PRO A 32 -10.45 -10.70 9.12
CA PRO A 32 -10.34 -9.92 10.36
C PRO A 32 -9.71 -8.55 10.12
N LEU A 33 -10.30 -7.51 10.71
CA LEU A 33 -9.74 -6.16 10.66
C LEU A 33 -8.54 -6.08 11.61
N VAL A 34 -7.34 -6.01 11.04
CA VAL A 34 -6.07 -5.84 11.76
C VAL A 34 -5.29 -4.67 11.17
N ILE A 35 -4.41 -4.08 11.97
CA ILE A 35 -3.52 -3.00 11.55
C ILE A 35 -2.12 -3.59 11.40
N TYR A 36 -1.52 -3.44 10.24
CA TYR A 36 -0.14 -3.87 10.00
C TYR A 36 0.81 -2.68 10.11
N THR A 37 1.96 -2.89 10.74
CA THR A 37 3.09 -1.95 10.76
C THR A 37 4.31 -2.66 10.21
N VAL A 38 5.07 -1.98 9.35
CA VAL A 38 6.18 -2.60 8.63
C VAL A 38 7.34 -1.63 8.48
N GLY A 39 8.54 -2.13 8.74
CA GLY A 39 9.78 -1.38 8.67
C GLY A 39 9.84 -0.23 9.68
N GLY A 40 10.39 0.89 9.24
CA GLY A 40 10.61 2.09 10.06
C GLY A 40 12.10 2.38 10.25
N PHE A 41 12.38 3.37 11.10
CA PHE A 41 13.75 3.81 11.40
C PHE A 41 13.92 3.94 12.91
N TYR A 42 14.97 3.33 13.45
CA TYR A 42 15.25 3.41 14.88
C TYR A 42 16.52 4.22 15.14
N ARG A 43 16.34 5.45 15.61
CA ARG A 43 17.42 6.44 15.79
C ARG A 43 18.56 5.96 16.70
N LYS A 44 18.31 5.10 17.69
CA LYS A 44 19.40 4.62 18.57
C LYS A 44 20.39 3.72 17.86
N VAL A 45 19.93 2.96 16.87
CA VAL A 45 20.77 2.03 16.07
C VAL A 45 21.14 2.65 14.72
N MET A 46 20.53 3.79 14.35
CA MET A 46 20.71 4.49 13.07
C MET A 46 20.42 3.62 11.84
N ASP A 47 19.54 2.64 12.02
CA ASP A 47 19.24 1.63 11.01
C ASP A 47 17.76 1.61 10.66
N SER A 48 17.50 1.21 9.40
CA SER A 48 16.16 0.82 8.97
C SER A 48 15.75 -0.51 9.58
N LEU A 49 14.49 -0.65 9.92
CA LEU A 49 13.97 -1.85 10.58
C LEU A 49 13.46 -2.87 9.56
N LYS A 50 13.56 -4.15 9.93
CA LYS A 50 12.86 -5.26 9.25
C LYS A 50 11.56 -5.66 9.95
N SER A 51 11.26 -5.04 11.09
CA SER A 51 10.12 -5.38 11.93
C SER A 51 8.82 -5.37 11.13
N PHE A 52 8.05 -6.42 11.29
CA PHE A 52 6.70 -6.52 10.76
C PHE A 52 5.80 -7.02 11.88
N GLU A 53 4.80 -6.22 12.23
CA GLU A 53 3.93 -6.47 13.37
C GLU A 53 2.48 -6.23 12.95
N CYS A 54 1.55 -6.96 13.56
CA CYS A 54 0.14 -6.69 13.42
C CYS A 54 -0.49 -6.40 14.78
N TYR A 55 -1.40 -5.45 14.79
CA TYR A 55 -2.23 -5.11 15.94
C TYR A 55 -3.66 -5.56 15.67
N ASN A 56 -4.22 -6.31 16.61
CA ASN A 56 -5.62 -6.69 16.60
C ASN A 56 -6.42 -5.72 17.49
N PRO A 57 -7.27 -4.84 16.95
CA PRO A 57 -8.04 -3.89 17.75
C PRO A 57 -9.05 -4.53 18.70
N ARG A 58 -9.47 -5.77 18.44
CA ARG A 58 -10.43 -6.51 19.28
C ARG A 58 -9.75 -7.06 20.53
N SER A 59 -8.62 -7.76 20.38
CA SER A 59 -7.86 -8.28 21.53
C SER A 59 -6.94 -7.25 22.17
N LYS A 60 -6.63 -6.16 21.45
CA LYS A 60 -5.68 -5.10 21.82
C LYS A 60 -4.25 -5.59 21.97
N GLU A 61 -3.89 -6.60 21.19
CA GLU A 61 -2.57 -7.23 21.25
C GLU A 61 -1.77 -6.96 19.98
N TRP A 62 -0.45 -6.88 20.16
CA TRP A 62 0.52 -6.87 19.08
C TRP A 62 1.06 -8.28 18.87
N THR A 63 1.17 -8.70 17.62
CA THR A 63 1.79 -9.97 17.22
C THR A 63 2.93 -9.67 16.26
N ARG A 64 4.09 -10.28 16.54
CA ARG A 64 5.22 -10.24 15.60
C ARG A 64 4.98 -11.20 14.45
N LEU A 65 5.26 -10.73 13.25
CA LEU A 65 5.12 -11.45 12.00
C LEU A 65 6.50 -11.66 11.36
N PRO A 66 6.60 -12.46 10.28
CA PRO A 66 7.86 -12.67 9.57
C PRO A 66 8.47 -11.34 9.13
N GLU A 67 9.77 -11.19 9.38
CA GLU A 67 10.50 -9.98 9.05
C GLU A 67 10.54 -9.70 7.54
N LEU A 68 10.62 -8.43 7.17
CA LEU A 68 10.88 -8.02 5.79
C LEU A 68 12.19 -8.65 5.27
N PRO A 69 12.24 -9.06 3.98
CA PRO A 69 13.47 -9.54 3.35
C PRO A 69 14.65 -8.55 3.49
N SER A 70 14.36 -7.26 3.28
CA SER A 70 15.31 -6.15 3.41
C SER A 70 14.74 -5.05 4.31
N PRO A 71 15.56 -4.45 5.21
CA PRO A 71 15.08 -3.38 6.09
C PRO A 71 14.73 -2.13 5.30
N ARG A 72 13.68 -1.41 5.69
CA ARG A 72 13.21 -0.21 4.97
C ARG A 72 12.67 0.84 5.91
N CYS A 73 13.03 2.11 5.68
CA CYS A 73 12.36 3.27 6.24
C CYS A 73 11.68 4.11 5.15
N GLY A 74 10.58 4.77 5.50
CA GLY A 74 9.76 5.51 4.53
C GLY A 74 9.23 4.73 3.32
N PRO A 75 8.92 3.41 3.40
CA PRO A 75 8.25 2.74 2.29
C PRO A 75 6.80 3.21 2.17
N GLY A 76 6.24 3.05 0.98
CA GLY A 76 4.79 3.10 0.79
C GLY A 76 4.20 1.72 1.04
N VAL A 77 3.04 1.67 1.70
CA VAL A 77 2.40 0.42 2.09
C VAL A 77 0.94 0.47 1.67
N THR A 78 0.44 -0.61 1.07
CA THR A 78 -0.98 -0.72 0.74
C THR A 78 -1.46 -2.17 0.81
N SER A 79 -2.77 -2.37 0.80
CA SER A 79 -3.38 -3.69 0.71
C SER A 79 -4.20 -3.82 -0.57
N LEU A 80 -4.05 -4.97 -1.24
CA LEU A 80 -4.79 -5.30 -2.45
C LEU A 80 -5.10 -6.79 -2.44
N LEU A 81 -6.38 -7.14 -2.59
CA LEU A 81 -6.87 -8.53 -2.65
C LEU A 81 -6.41 -9.41 -1.47
N GLY A 82 -6.32 -8.84 -0.27
CA GLY A 82 -5.91 -9.55 0.94
C GLY A 82 -4.40 -9.69 1.14
N LEU A 83 -3.59 -9.20 0.20
CA LEU A 83 -2.13 -9.16 0.31
C LEU A 83 -1.66 -7.76 0.74
N ILE A 84 -0.51 -7.71 1.41
CA ILE A 84 0.12 -6.45 1.84
C ILE A 84 1.32 -6.17 0.94
N TYR A 85 1.36 -5.00 0.32
CA TYR A 85 2.41 -4.55 -0.58
C TYR A 85 3.27 -3.51 0.12
N VAL A 86 4.59 -3.68 0.07
CA VAL A 86 5.59 -2.74 0.56
C VAL A 86 6.45 -2.30 -0.61
N VAL A 87 6.41 -1.01 -0.92
CA VAL A 87 6.98 -0.44 -2.15
C VAL A 87 8.04 0.60 -1.80
N GLY A 88 9.22 0.44 -2.38
CA GLY A 88 10.32 1.39 -2.25
C GLY A 88 10.81 1.58 -0.82
N GLY A 89 11.02 2.84 -0.44
CA GLY A 89 11.63 3.27 0.82
C GLY A 89 13.13 3.48 0.69
N ARG A 90 13.81 3.52 1.83
CA ARG A 90 15.26 3.67 1.94
C ARG A 90 15.82 2.61 2.86
N ILE A 91 16.95 2.06 2.47
CA ILE A 91 17.75 1.14 3.27
C ILE A 91 18.83 1.99 3.94
N MET A 92 18.76 2.16 5.25
CA MET A 92 19.84 2.75 6.05
C MET A 92 20.52 1.66 6.88
N ARG A 93 21.84 1.54 6.74
CA ARG A 93 22.69 0.64 7.54
C ARG A 93 24.06 1.26 7.79
N CYS A 94 24.49 1.31 9.05
CA CYS A 94 25.85 1.72 9.42
C CYS A 94 26.31 3.07 8.82
N GLY A 95 25.37 4.02 8.66
CA GLY A 95 25.65 5.34 8.08
C GLY A 95 25.56 5.43 6.56
N GLU A 96 25.41 4.31 5.85
CA GLU A 96 25.09 4.30 4.42
C GLU A 96 23.58 4.35 4.21
N SER A 97 23.15 5.04 3.15
CA SER A 97 21.74 5.13 2.79
C SER A 97 21.53 4.97 1.30
N VAL A 98 20.67 4.03 0.92
CA VAL A 98 20.32 3.75 -0.48
C VAL A 98 18.80 3.75 -0.64
N ASP A 99 18.31 4.53 -1.59
CA ASP A 99 16.89 4.51 -1.96
C ASP A 99 16.56 3.21 -2.69
N SER A 100 15.41 2.61 -2.38
CA SER A 100 15.02 1.32 -2.91
C SER A 100 13.95 1.45 -4.01
N CYS A 101 14.09 0.64 -5.05
CA CYS A 101 13.04 0.39 -6.05
C CYS A 101 12.28 -0.92 -5.81
N SER A 102 12.67 -1.73 -4.82
CA SER A 102 12.12 -3.08 -4.65
C SER A 102 10.69 -3.06 -4.13
N MET A 103 9.96 -4.12 -4.45
CA MET A 103 8.59 -4.37 -4.02
C MET A 103 8.52 -5.73 -3.34
N ASP A 104 8.04 -5.77 -2.10
CA ASP A 104 7.80 -7.03 -1.38
C ASP A 104 6.31 -7.16 -1.08
N VAL A 105 5.79 -8.39 -1.16
CA VAL A 105 4.39 -8.71 -0.91
C VAL A 105 4.29 -9.76 0.18
N TYR A 106 3.49 -9.49 1.20
CA TYR A 106 3.19 -10.43 2.27
C TYR A 106 1.82 -11.08 2.02
N SER A 107 1.80 -12.41 2.10
CA SER A 107 0.57 -13.22 2.12
C SER A 107 0.24 -13.60 3.56
N PRO A 108 -0.87 -13.12 4.15
CA PRO A 108 -1.31 -13.55 5.47
C PRO A 108 -1.70 -15.03 5.53
N ASP A 109 -2.17 -15.58 4.41
CA ASP A 109 -2.61 -16.98 4.34
C ASP A 109 -1.40 -17.94 4.35
N GLU A 110 -0.28 -17.56 3.72
CA GLU A 110 0.98 -18.33 3.74
C GLU A 110 1.93 -17.91 4.87
N ASN A 111 1.64 -16.77 5.51
CA ASN A 111 2.52 -16.10 6.46
C ASN A 111 3.95 -15.95 5.92
N MET A 112 4.10 -15.42 4.70
CA MET A 112 5.39 -15.33 4.01
C MET A 112 5.49 -14.09 3.12
N TRP A 113 6.72 -13.57 3.00
CA TRP A 113 7.08 -12.51 2.07
C TRP A 113 7.54 -13.08 0.73
N THR A 114 7.12 -12.44 -0.36
CA THR A 114 7.59 -12.71 -1.72
C THR A 114 8.06 -11.40 -2.34
N SER A 115 9.31 -11.34 -2.80
CA SER A 115 9.79 -10.22 -3.59
C SER A 115 9.17 -10.24 -4.99
N LYS A 116 8.67 -9.09 -5.43
CA LYS A 116 8.08 -8.88 -6.75
C LYS A 116 8.99 -8.00 -7.61
N THR A 117 8.62 -7.85 -8.88
CA THR A 117 9.35 -7.04 -9.85
C THR A 117 9.58 -5.62 -9.28
N PRO A 118 10.83 -5.12 -9.29
CA PRO A 118 11.13 -3.78 -8.80
C PRO A 118 10.53 -2.71 -9.71
N MET A 119 10.34 -1.51 -9.16
CA MET A 119 10.03 -0.32 -9.94
C MET A 119 11.21 0.07 -10.85
N SER A 120 10.92 0.82 -11.91
CA SER A 120 11.95 1.39 -12.80
C SER A 120 12.88 2.38 -12.11
N THR A 121 12.40 3.08 -11.08
CA THR A 121 13.15 4.10 -10.34
C THR A 121 12.97 3.88 -8.85
N ALA A 122 14.04 4.07 -8.08
CA ALA A 122 13.98 4.04 -6.63
C ALA A 122 13.18 5.22 -6.07
N ARG A 123 12.35 4.98 -5.04
CA ARG A 123 11.49 5.99 -4.44
C ARG A 123 11.52 5.88 -2.92
N ASN A 124 11.84 6.97 -2.23
CA ASN A 124 11.76 7.07 -0.78
C ASN A 124 10.67 8.06 -0.37
N ARG A 125 10.08 7.87 0.83
CA ARG A 125 8.91 8.61 1.33
C ARG A 125 7.75 8.58 0.33
N VAL A 126 7.59 7.42 -0.31
CA VAL A 126 6.65 7.23 -1.42
C VAL A 126 5.22 7.09 -0.90
N GLY A 127 4.29 7.77 -1.55
CA GLY A 127 2.85 7.58 -1.36
C GLY A 127 2.35 6.48 -2.29
N VAL A 128 1.55 5.55 -1.76
CA VAL A 128 1.04 4.42 -2.54
C VAL A 128 -0.48 4.36 -2.42
N GLY A 129 -1.16 4.11 -3.53
CA GLY A 129 -2.62 4.02 -3.62
C GLY A 129 -3.06 2.79 -4.41
N VAL A 130 -4.31 2.40 -4.22
CA VAL A 130 -4.95 1.32 -5.00
C VAL A 130 -6.16 1.90 -5.71
N LEU A 131 -6.22 1.70 -7.03
CA LEU A 131 -7.34 2.04 -7.89
C LEU A 131 -7.51 0.93 -8.94
N ASP A 132 -8.74 0.49 -9.18
CA ASP A 132 -9.06 -0.51 -10.21
C ASP A 132 -8.16 -1.78 -10.16
N ASN A 133 -7.96 -2.31 -8.94
CA ASN A 133 -7.09 -3.47 -8.67
C ASN A 133 -5.61 -3.30 -9.08
N MET A 134 -5.13 -2.06 -9.18
CA MET A 134 -3.74 -1.73 -9.49
C MET A 134 -3.12 -0.92 -8.36
N VAL A 135 -1.83 -1.16 -8.10
CA VAL A 135 -1.03 -0.41 -7.12
C VAL A 135 -0.28 0.71 -7.85
N TYR A 136 -0.46 1.94 -7.38
CA TYR A 136 0.20 3.14 -7.90
C TYR A 136 1.20 3.67 -6.90
N ALA A 137 2.42 3.96 -7.35
CA ALA A 137 3.54 4.45 -6.55
C ALA A 137 4.30 5.56 -7.28
#